data_AF-A0A0A0EJV4-F1
#
_entry.id   AF-A0A0A0EJV4-F1
#
_cell.length_a   1.000
_cell.length_b   1.000
_cell.length_c   1.000
_cell.angle_alpha   90.00
_cell.angle_beta   90.00
_cell.angle_gamma   90.00
#
_symmetry.space_group_name_H-M   'P 1'
#
loop_
_entity.id
_entity.type
_entity.pdbx_description
1 polymer ?
#
loop_
_entity_poly.entity_id
_entity_poly.type
_entity_poly.pdbx_seq_one_letter_code
_entity_poly.pdbx_strand_id
1 'polypeptide(L)'
;MKYIRYLFLACLGVALIAVALANRNMVSLKLMPDGLSRIVGMNQTIDLPLFVVIFGGVVAGLLIGFVWEWLREHKHRAEVNRKAREVGKLEKEVKRLKGEKHKGKDEVLALLD
;
A
#
# COMPACT_ATOMS: atom_id res chain seq x y z
N MET A 1 4.99 27.08 10.14
CA MET A 1 4.92 25.84 9.32
C MET A 1 3.52 25.40 8.92
N LYS A 2 2.51 25.40 9.81
CA LYS A 2 1.12 24.99 9.44
C LYS A 2 0.45 25.95 8.46
N TYR A 3 0.59 27.26 8.66
CA TYR A 3 0.02 28.29 7.78
C TYR A 3 0.53 28.21 6.34
N ILE A 4 1.83 27.96 6.14
CA ILE A 4 2.42 27.78 4.80
C ILE A 4 1.81 26.55 4.11
N ARG A 5 1.61 25.44 4.84
CA ARG A 5 0.93 24.25 4.30
C ARG A 5 -0.52 24.55 3.91
N TYR A 6 -1.26 25.27 4.75
CA TYR A 6 -2.64 25.65 4.43
C TYR A 6 -2.72 26.61 3.25
N LEU A 7 -1.82 27.58 3.16
CA LEU A 7 -1.74 28.48 2.01
C LEU A 7 -1.45 27.70 0.72
N PHE A 8 -0.50 26.77 0.77
CA PHE A 8 -0.19 25.90 -0.36
C PHE A 8 -1.40 25.05 -0.78
N LEU A 9 -2.07 24.41 0.19
CA LEU A 9 -3.28 23.60 -0.06
C LEU A 9 -4.43 24.45 -0.61
N ALA A 10 -4.61 25.68 -0.12
CA ALA A 10 -5.62 26.61 -0.60
C ALA A 10 -5.33 27.02 -2.04
N CYS A 11 -4.09 27.42 -2.35
CA CYS A 11 -3.67 27.74 -3.72
C CYS A 11 -3.85 26.54 -4.66
N LEU A 12 -3.47 25.33 -4.22
CA LEU A 12 -3.67 24.11 -4.98
C LEU A 12 -5.17 23.84 -5.23
N GLY A 13 -6.00 24.00 -4.20
CA GLY A 13 -7.45 23.83 -4.30
C GLY A 13 -8.07 24.81 -5.30
N VAL A 14 -7.70 26.09 -5.23
CA VAL A 14 -8.16 27.12 -6.18
C VAL A 14 -7.73 26.76 -7.61
N ALA A 15 -6.49 26.32 -7.81
CA ALA A 15 -6.01 25.89 -9.13
C ALA A 15 -6.81 24.68 -9.66
N LEU A 16 -7.09 23.69 -8.83
CA LEU A 16 -7.90 22.53 -9.23
C LEU A 16 -9.33 22.91 -9.58
N ILE A 17 -9.95 23.83 -8.82
CA ILE A 17 -11.28 24.36 -9.13
C ILE A 17 -11.27 25.12 -10.46
N ALA A 18 -10.25 25.96 -10.70
CA ALA A 18 -10.11 26.69 -11.96
C ALA A 18 -9.99 25.72 -13.15
N VAL A 19 -9.17 24.68 -13.02
CA VAL A 19 -9.04 23.62 -14.03
C VAL A 19 -10.37 22.89 -14.24
N ALA A 20 -11.11 22.59 -13.17
CA ALA A 20 -12.40 21.93 -13.25
C ALA A 20 -13.44 22.77 -14.00
N LEU A 21 -13.52 24.07 -13.67
CA LEU A 21 -14.42 25.01 -14.33
C LEU A 21 -14.06 25.22 -15.81
N ALA A 22 -12.76 25.31 -16.12
CA ALA A 22 -12.28 25.43 -17.50
C ALA A 22 -12.58 24.17 -18.33
N ASN A 23 -12.55 22.99 -17.70
CA ASN A 23 -12.78 21.69 -18.34
C ASN A 23 -14.16 21.09 -17.99
N ARG A 24 -15.18 21.95 -17.89
CA ARG A 24 -16.58 21.55 -17.65
C ARG A 24 -17.29 20.96 -18.87
N ASN A 25 -16.62 20.94 -20.02
CA ASN A 25 -17.19 20.43 -21.27
C ASN A 25 -17.56 18.95 -21.12
N MET A 26 -18.77 18.60 -21.58
CA MET A 26 -19.24 17.23 -21.60
C MET A 26 -18.46 16.43 -22.66
N VAL A 27 -17.96 15.27 -22.25
CA VAL A 27 -17.29 14.31 -23.13
C VAL A 27 -18.03 12.98 -23.04
N SER A 28 -18.31 12.39 -24.20
CA SER A 28 -18.92 11.07 -24.29
C SER A 28 -17.87 9.99 -24.10
N LEU A 29 -17.97 9.23 -23.02
CA LEU A 29 -17.18 8.03 -22.80
C LEU A 29 -17.92 6.83 -23.38
N LYS A 30 -17.34 6.25 -24.44
CA LYS A 30 -17.76 4.96 -24.97
C LYS A 30 -17.00 3.86 -24.27
N LEU A 31 -17.69 2.94 -23.59
CA LEU A 31 -17.05 1.77 -23.00
C LEU A 31 -16.54 0.78 -24.05
N MET A 32 -17.15 0.78 -25.24
CA MET A 32 -16.93 -0.23 -26.26
C MET A 32 -16.75 0.41 -27.64
N PRO A 33 -15.87 -0.14 -28.50
CA PRO A 33 -15.79 0.24 -29.91
C PRO A 33 -17.07 -0.08 -30.67
N ASP A 34 -17.38 0.71 -31.70
CA ASP A 34 -18.62 0.59 -32.49
C ASP A 34 -18.77 -0.77 -33.20
N GLY A 35 -17.67 -1.50 -33.42
CA GLY A 35 -17.69 -2.87 -33.97
C GLY A 35 -18.14 -3.92 -32.96
N LEU A 36 -17.80 -3.76 -31.69
CA LEU A 36 -18.16 -4.71 -30.62
C LEU A 36 -19.56 -4.43 -30.07
N SER A 37 -19.99 -3.16 -30.05
CA SER A 37 -21.34 -2.79 -29.60
C SER A 37 -22.44 -3.39 -30.47
N ARG A 38 -22.20 -3.60 -31.78
CA ARG A 38 -23.12 -4.31 -32.68
C ARG A 38 -23.27 -5.79 -32.34
N ILE A 39 -22.22 -6.42 -31.82
CA ILE A 39 -22.20 -7.86 -31.52
C ILE A 39 -22.84 -8.11 -30.14
N VAL A 40 -22.54 -7.25 -29.17
CA VAL A 40 -23.04 -7.38 -27.78
C VAL A 40 -24.43 -6.76 -27.61
N GLY A 41 -24.89 -5.94 -28.57
CA GLY A 41 -26.18 -5.25 -28.50
C GLY A 41 -26.26 -4.17 -27.42
N MET A 42 -25.13 -3.84 -26.78
CA MET A 42 -25.02 -2.84 -25.72
C MET A 42 -24.15 -1.68 -26.22
N ASN A 43 -24.72 -0.48 -26.26
CA ASN A 43 -23.99 0.74 -26.55
C ASN A 43 -24.00 1.65 -25.31
N GLN A 44 -23.19 1.28 -24.33
CA GLN A 44 -23.04 2.05 -23.09
C GLN A 44 -22.13 3.25 -23.35
N THR A 45 -22.76 4.40 -23.62
CA THR A 45 -22.11 5.71 -23.71
C THR A 45 -22.56 6.55 -22.53
N ILE A 46 -21.61 7.16 -21.82
CA ILE A 46 -21.90 8.02 -20.67
C ILE A 46 -21.29 9.39 -20.92
N ASP A 47 -22.12 10.43 -20.83
CA ASP A 47 -21.68 11.81 -20.96
C ASP A 47 -21.33 12.37 -19.59
N LEU A 48 -20.07 12.76 -19.41
CA LEU A 48 -19.56 13.30 -18.15
C LEU A 48 -18.67 14.52 -18.44
N PRO A 49 -18.63 15.53 -17.56
CA PRO A 49 -17.65 16.60 -17.69
C PRO A 49 -16.22 16.07 -17.66
N LEU A 50 -15.34 16.61 -18.52
CA LEU A 50 -13.96 16.14 -18.66
C LEU A 50 -13.18 16.16 -17.33
N PHE A 51 -13.40 17.15 -16.47
CA PHE A 51 -12.72 17.21 -15.17
C PHE A 51 -13.04 16.00 -14.28
N VAL A 52 -14.26 15.45 -14.35
CA VAL A 52 -14.68 14.27 -13.58
C VAL A 52 -13.89 13.05 -14.04
N VAL A 53 -13.68 12.92 -15.35
CA VAL A 53 -12.91 11.83 -15.95
C VAL A 53 -11.45 11.91 -15.53
N ILE A 54 -10.85 13.11 -15.62
CA ILE A 54 -9.45 13.33 -15.25
C ILE A 54 -9.23 13.06 -13.77
N PHE A 55 -9.98 13.71 -12.88
CA PHE A 55 -9.80 13.55 -11.44
C PHE A 55 -10.20 12.16 -10.96
N GLY A 56 -11.29 11.60 -11.48
CA GLY A 56 -11.70 10.23 -11.20
C GLY A 56 -10.63 9.23 -11.63
N GLY A 57 -10.04 9.42 -12.81
CA GLY A 57 -8.94 8.59 -13.31
C GLY A 57 -7.68 8.67 -12.44
N VAL A 58 -7.30 9.87 -11.99
CA VAL A 58 -6.17 10.06 -11.06
C VAL A 58 -6.42 9.35 -9.73
N VAL A 59 -7.60 9.53 -9.14
CA VAL A 59 -7.97 8.88 -7.86
C VAL A 59 -8.02 7.36 -8.03
N ALA A 60 -8.66 6.86 -9.08
CA ALA A 60 -8.71 5.43 -9.37
C ALA A 60 -7.31 4.84 -9.61
N GLY A 61 -6.46 5.52 -10.37
CA GLY A 61 -5.07 5.12 -10.61
C GLY A 61 -4.25 5.08 -9.33
N LEU A 62 -4.43 6.07 -8.43
CA LEU A 62 -3.78 6.08 -7.13
C LEU A 62 -4.24 4.93 -6.24
N LEU A 63 -5.55 4.64 -6.21
CA LEU A 63 -6.10 3.51 -5.47
C LEU A 63 -5.59 2.17 -6.01
N ILE A 64 -5.57 1.99 -7.34
CA ILE A 64 -5.02 0.80 -7.98
C ILE A 64 -3.53 0.67 -7.66
N GLY A 65 -2.76 1.76 -7.78
CA GLY A 65 -1.35 1.77 -7.42
C GLY A 65 -1.11 1.43 -5.96
N PHE A 66 -1.94 1.95 -5.05
CA PHE A 66 -1.87 1.64 -3.62
C PHE A 66 -2.21 0.17 -3.34
N VAL A 67 -3.25 -0.37 -3.96
CA VAL A 67 -3.61 -1.79 -3.83
C VAL A 67 -2.50 -2.68 -4.38
N TRP A 68 -1.91 -2.32 -5.52
CA TRP A 68 -0.78 -3.04 -6.12
C TRP A 68 0.45 -3.03 -5.21
N GLU A 69 0.81 -1.84 -4.70
CA GLU A 69 1.92 -1.68 -3.76
C GLU A 69 1.67 -2.45 -2.46
N TRP A 70 0.43 -2.46 -1.98
CA TRP A 70 0.05 -3.23 -0.79
C TRP A 70 0.16 -4.74 -1.00
N LEU A 71 -0.30 -5.26 -2.15
CA LEU A 71 -0.14 -6.68 -2.51
C LEU A 71 1.34 -7.06 -2.67
N ARG A 72 2.15 -6.15 -3.21
CA ARG A 72 3.61 -6.33 -3.34
C ARG A 72 4.29 -6.39 -1.97
N GLU A 73 3.96 -5.47 -1.07
CA GLU A 73 4.54 -5.34 0.27
C GLU A 73 4.10 -6.50 1.21
N HIS A 74 2.93 -7.11 0.96
CA HIS A 74 2.41 -8.20 1.78
C HIS A 74 3.34 -9.43 1.84
N LYS A 75 4.12 -9.66 0.78
CA LYS A 75 5.02 -10.82 0.68
C LYS A 75 6.20 -10.73 1.66
N HIS A 76 6.69 -9.53 1.96
CA HIS A 76 7.81 -9.33 2.90
C HIS A 76 7.37 -9.37 4.36
N ARG A 77 6.14 -8.94 4.67
CA ARG A 77 5.62 -8.97 6.06
C ARG A 77 5.46 -10.39 6.60
N ALA A 78 5.17 -11.36 5.73
CA ALA A 78 5.12 -12.78 6.12
C ALA A 78 6.52 -13.35 6.45
N GLU A 79 7.55 -12.94 5.71
CA GLU A 79 8.93 -13.41 5.92
C GLU A 79 9.54 -12.84 7.21
N VAL A 80 9.30 -11.55 7.50
CA VAL A 80 9.79 -10.91 8.74
C VAL A 80 9.20 -11.59 9.98
N ASN A 81 7.90 -11.91 9.96
CA ASN A 81 7.27 -12.63 11.07
C ASN A 81 7.79 -14.07 11.23
N ARG A 82 8.12 -14.75 10.12
CA ARG A 82 8.66 -16.11 10.17
C ARG A 82 10.09 -16.11 10.73
N LYS A 83 10.94 -15.20 10.25
CA LYS A 83 12.32 -15.03 10.73
C LYS A 83 12.38 -14.57 12.19
N ALA A 84 11.49 -13.67 12.62
CA ALA A 84 11.42 -13.23 14.01
C ALA A 84 11.10 -14.39 14.98
N ARG A 85 10.23 -15.33 14.57
CA ARG A 85 9.91 -16.53 15.36
C ARG A 85 11.08 -17.53 15.41
N GLU A 86 11.81 -17.69 14.32
CA GLU A 86 13.02 -18.55 14.28
C GLU A 86 14.13 -17.99 15.18
N VAL A 87 14.40 -16.68 15.11
CA VAL A 87 15.39 -16.01 15.98
C VAL A 87 15.05 -16.22 17.46
N GLY A 88 13.78 -16.03 17.84
CA GLY A 88 13.35 -16.23 19.23
C GLY A 88 13.44 -17.69 19.72
N LYS A 89 13.33 -18.69 18.83
CA LYS A 89 13.58 -20.09 19.17
C LYS A 89 15.08 -20.37 19.36
N LEU A 90 15.91 -19.89 18.43
CA LEU A 90 17.36 -20.02 18.48
C LEU A 90 17.96 -19.36 19.73
N GLU A 91 17.50 -18.17 20.10
CA GLU A 91 17.95 -17.50 21.33
C GLU A 91 17.63 -18.32 22.59
N LYS A 92 16.44 -18.93 22.66
CA LYS A 92 16.05 -19.80 23.78
C LYS A 92 16.90 -21.06 23.85
N GLU A 93 17.20 -21.69 22.70
CA GLU A 93 18.08 -22.85 22.64
C GLU A 93 19.52 -22.51 23.03
N VAL A 94 20.06 -21.39 22.53
CA VAL A 94 21.39 -20.91 22.93
C VAL A 94 21.44 -20.62 24.42
N LYS A 95 20.39 -20.01 24.99
CA LYS A 95 20.31 -19.74 26.43
C LYS A 95 20.23 -21.03 27.25
N ARG A 96 19.47 -22.03 26.81
CA ARG A 96 19.40 -23.35 27.45
C ARG A 96 20.76 -24.06 27.42
N LEU A 97 21.39 -24.12 26.24
CA LEU A 97 22.69 -24.77 26.06
C LEU A 97 23.80 -24.09 26.87
N LYS A 98 23.80 -22.75 26.95
CA LYS A 98 24.74 -22.01 27.82
C LYS A 98 24.48 -22.29 29.30
N GLY A 99 23.21 -22.36 29.72
CA GLY A 99 22.83 -22.70 31.10
C GLY A 99 23.23 -24.12 31.51
N GLU A 100 23.06 -25.11 30.62
CA GLU A 100 23.48 -26.49 30.84
C GLU A 100 25.01 -26.62 30.92
N LYS A 101 25.75 -25.85 30.11
CA LYS A 101 27.23 -25.83 30.14
C LYS A 101 27.81 -25.26 31.44
N HIS A 102 27.03 -24.49 32.21
CA HIS A 102 27.45 -23.94 33.50
C HIS A 102 27.15 -24.87 34.68
N LYS A 103 26.11 -25.72 34.61
CA LYS A 103 25.82 -26.72 35.65
C LYS A 103 26.96 -27.71 35.90
N GLY A 104 27.65 -28.15 34.84
CA GLY A 104 28.78 -29.06 34.99
C GLY A 104 30.05 -28.43 35.58
N LYS A 105 30.14 -27.10 35.70
CA LYS A 105 31.27 -26.43 36.39
C LYS A 105 31.00 -26.29 37.89
N ASP A 106 29.75 -26.05 38.27
CA ASP A 106 29.36 -25.92 39.68
C ASP A 106 29.47 -27.25 40.43
N GLU A 107 29.18 -28.38 39.77
CA GLU A 107 29.35 -29.72 40.37
C GLU A 107 30.83 -30.09 40.63
N VAL A 108 31.77 -29.58 39.83
CA VAL A 108 33.22 -29.82 40.03
C VAL A 108 33.78 -28.95 41.16
N LEU A 109 33.25 -27.73 41.35
CA LEU A 109 33.58 -26.88 42.49
C LEU A 109 33.03 -27.44 43.81
N ALA A 110 31.87 -28.08 43.79
CA ALA A 110 31.28 -28.74 44.96
C ALA A 110 31.98 -30.04 45.36
N LEU A 111 32.79 -30.63 44.49
CA LEU A 111 33.63 -31.80 44.78
C LEU A 111 35.03 -31.45 45.29
N LEU A 112 35.40 -30.15 45.26
CA LEU A 112 36.72 -29.65 45.65
C LEU A 112 36.75 -29.01 47.04
N ASP A 113 35.61 -28.91 47.72
CA ASP A 113 35.45 -28.39 49.10
C ASP A 113 35.13 -29.54 50.08
#